data_AF-A0A950P1J5-F1
#
_entry.id   AF-A0A950P1J5-F1
#
_cell.length_a   1.000
_cell.length_b   1.000
_cell.length_c   1.000
_cell.angle_alpha   90.00
_cell.angle_beta   90.00
_cell.angle_gamma   90.00
#
_symmetry.space_group_name_H-M   'P 1'
#
loop_
_entity.id
_entity.type
_entity.pdbx_description
1 polymer ?
#
loop_
_entity_poly.entity_id
_entity_poly.type
_entity_poly.pdbx_seq_one_letter_code
_entity_poly.pdbx_strand_id
1 'polypeptide(L)'
;MSTGEASTQATRIAAEQTDAAPAPSNHVGQALRRKEDPRLITGKGTYVDDINLTGQLWAAWVRSPEAHAKIVSIDTSQAKARDGIRAVYTHEDLDIEASLPMAWVPPGIEVNTPDHWVLAKGEVKHVGDPVALVVGDDRYEVFDAAEDVIVEYDPLPVVTDPEKALESDSPVIHEQFGTNKVSEWSLGGGDLEAGFAEADVVVERRIVNHRIAGAAIEPRGVLADFRADRLTVWSSTQIPHLLRPFLSMLLGISED
;
A
#
# COMPACT_ATOMS: atom_id res chain seq x y z
N MET A 1 81.37 -15.61 -34.27
CA MET A 1 79.93 -15.32 -34.11
C MET A 1 79.53 -15.77 -32.72
N SER A 2 79.37 -14.82 -31.79
CA SER A 2 79.03 -15.11 -30.39
C SER A 2 78.27 -13.91 -29.82
N THR A 3 76.99 -14.14 -29.54
CA THR A 3 76.24 -13.73 -28.33
C THR A 3 76.59 -12.40 -27.66
N GLY A 4 75.67 -11.44 -27.74
CA GLY A 4 75.63 -10.26 -26.87
C GLY A 4 74.55 -10.40 -25.79
N GLU A 5 74.99 -10.38 -24.55
CA GLU A 5 74.30 -10.14 -23.26
C GLU A 5 75.19 -9.09 -22.55
N ALA A 6 74.79 -8.18 -21.67
CA ALA A 6 73.55 -7.73 -21.06
C ALA A 6 73.92 -6.42 -20.32
N SER A 7 72.95 -5.58 -19.92
CA SER A 7 72.84 -5.08 -18.55
C SER A 7 71.78 -3.98 -18.43
N THR A 8 70.84 -4.24 -17.54
CA THR A 8 69.67 -3.46 -17.15
C THR A 8 70.02 -2.49 -16.03
N GLN A 9 69.54 -1.26 -16.10
CA GLN A 9 69.45 -0.41 -14.90
C GLN A 9 68.07 0.26 -14.85
N ALA A 10 67.28 -0.17 -13.86
CA ALA A 10 65.95 0.34 -13.56
C ALA A 10 66.06 1.50 -12.57
N THR A 11 65.45 2.65 -12.89
CA THR A 11 65.29 3.77 -11.95
C THR A 11 63.84 3.83 -11.49
N ARG A 12 63.61 3.57 -10.20
CA ARG A 12 62.32 3.74 -9.52
C ARG A 12 62.11 5.22 -9.20
N ILE A 13 60.99 5.80 -9.62
CA ILE A 13 60.49 7.08 -9.12
C ILE A 13 59.46 6.76 -8.03
N ALA A 14 59.77 7.16 -6.79
CA ALA A 14 58.84 7.08 -5.67
C ALA A 14 57.84 8.25 -5.76
N ALA A 15 56.55 7.94 -5.75
CA ALA A 15 55.49 8.92 -5.58
C ALA A 15 55.30 9.17 -4.08
N GLU A 16 55.49 10.41 -3.63
CA GLU A 16 55.12 10.86 -2.28
C GLU A 16 53.60 10.82 -2.14
N GLN A 17 53.12 9.90 -1.31
CA GLN A 17 51.75 9.87 -0.82
C GLN A 17 51.64 10.95 0.26
N THR A 18 51.04 12.09 -0.07
CA THR A 18 50.68 13.12 0.91
C THR A 18 49.41 12.67 1.62
N ASP A 19 49.58 12.28 2.88
CA ASP A 19 48.53 11.83 3.79
C ASP A 19 47.75 13.04 4.35
N ALA A 20 47.14 13.80 3.45
CA ALA A 20 46.26 14.90 3.82
C ALA A 20 44.86 14.33 4.09
N ALA A 21 44.45 14.33 5.37
CA ALA A 21 43.07 14.04 5.75
C ALA A 21 42.12 14.94 4.92
N PRO A 22 41.06 14.38 4.30
CA PRO A 22 40.15 15.18 3.49
C PRO A 22 39.56 16.31 4.35
N ALA A 23 39.70 17.54 3.89
CA ALA A 23 39.05 18.70 4.52
C ALA A 23 37.54 18.40 4.67
N PRO A 24 36.91 18.74 5.79
CA PRO A 24 35.49 18.46 6.00
C PRO A 24 34.69 19.14 4.88
N SER A 25 34.18 18.34 3.96
CA SER A 25 33.39 18.83 2.85
C SER A 25 32.01 19.21 3.40
N ASN A 26 31.77 20.52 3.52
CA ASN A 26 30.50 21.03 4.01
C ASN A 26 29.41 20.86 2.93
N HIS A 27 28.79 19.68 2.91
CA HIS A 27 27.77 19.29 1.94
C HIS A 27 26.36 19.79 2.31
N VAL A 28 26.15 20.28 3.52
CA VAL A 28 24.85 20.79 3.99
C VAL A 28 24.49 22.07 3.24
N GLY A 29 23.28 22.12 2.65
CA GLY A 29 22.78 23.28 1.91
C GLY A 29 23.33 23.41 0.48
N GLN A 30 24.15 22.46 0.00
CA GLN A 30 24.64 22.48 -1.38
C GLN A 30 23.69 21.76 -2.35
N ALA A 31 23.56 22.30 -3.56
CA ALA A 31 22.79 21.70 -4.65
C ALA A 31 23.58 20.55 -5.32
N LEU A 32 23.68 19.42 -4.64
CA LEU A 32 24.37 18.22 -5.13
C LEU A 32 23.47 17.44 -6.10
N ARG A 33 24.09 16.78 -7.08
CA ARG A 33 23.38 15.85 -7.98
C ARG A 33 22.99 14.59 -7.23
N ARG A 34 21.81 14.04 -7.51
CA ARG A 34 21.33 12.84 -6.82
C ARG A 34 22.10 11.61 -7.31
N LYS A 35 22.39 10.69 -6.40
CA LYS A 35 23.06 9.42 -6.72
C LYS A 35 22.17 8.53 -7.59
N GLU A 36 20.86 8.68 -7.47
CA GLU A 36 19.84 7.87 -8.14
C GLU A 36 19.58 8.32 -9.59
N ASP A 37 19.92 9.57 -9.95
CA ASP A 37 19.61 10.15 -11.27
C ASP A 37 20.06 9.27 -12.43
N PRO A 38 21.32 8.77 -12.49
CA PRO A 38 21.81 8.07 -13.67
C PRO A 38 20.97 6.85 -14.06
N ARG A 39 20.46 6.07 -13.10
CA ARG A 39 19.59 4.92 -13.41
C ARG A 39 18.19 5.36 -13.85
N LEU A 40 17.62 6.38 -13.21
CA LEU A 40 16.24 6.81 -13.48
C LEU A 40 16.11 7.51 -14.83
N ILE A 41 17.06 8.40 -15.18
CA ILE A 41 16.99 9.18 -16.43
C ILE A 41 17.41 8.40 -17.68
N THR A 42 17.98 7.21 -17.50
CA THR A 42 18.41 6.34 -18.61
C THR A 42 17.50 5.13 -18.81
N GLY A 43 16.36 5.06 -18.11
CA GLY A 43 15.44 3.92 -18.18
C GLY A 43 16.01 2.64 -17.58
N LYS A 44 17.01 2.75 -16.69
CA LYS A 44 17.64 1.62 -15.99
C LYS A 44 17.19 1.52 -14.53
N GLY A 45 16.17 2.28 -14.14
CA GLY A 45 15.45 2.05 -12.89
C GLY A 45 14.68 0.74 -12.97
N THR A 46 14.41 0.14 -11.82
CA THR A 46 13.55 -1.03 -11.70
C THR A 46 12.43 -0.67 -10.72
N TYR A 47 11.21 -0.79 -11.20
CA TYR A 47 9.96 -0.65 -10.47
C TYR A 47 9.33 -2.03 -10.29
N VAL A 48 8.24 -2.14 -9.52
CA VAL A 48 7.65 -3.45 -9.23
C VAL A 48 7.18 -4.16 -10.51
N ASP A 49 6.55 -3.43 -11.44
CA ASP A 49 6.04 -3.98 -12.71
C ASP A 49 7.16 -4.38 -13.69
N ASP A 50 8.41 -3.94 -13.46
CA ASP A 50 9.57 -4.36 -14.25
C ASP A 50 10.11 -5.74 -13.83
N ILE A 51 9.70 -6.24 -12.66
CA ILE A 51 10.17 -7.53 -12.13
C ILE A 51 9.33 -8.64 -12.76
N ASN A 52 9.99 -9.57 -13.44
CA ASN A 52 9.35 -10.72 -14.06
C ASN A 52 10.02 -12.01 -13.57
N LEU A 53 9.25 -12.87 -12.91
CA LEU A 53 9.73 -14.16 -12.39
C LEU A 53 9.30 -15.31 -13.31
N THR A 54 10.16 -16.32 -13.43
CA THR A 54 9.80 -17.55 -14.13
C THR A 54 8.60 -18.21 -13.44
N GLY A 55 7.56 -18.49 -14.22
CA GLY A 55 6.30 -19.09 -13.73
C GLY A 55 5.43 -18.11 -12.94
N GLN A 56 5.64 -16.80 -13.07
CA GLN A 56 4.76 -15.78 -12.51
C GLN A 56 3.33 -15.94 -13.05
N LEU A 57 2.36 -15.85 -12.14
CA LEU A 57 0.95 -15.71 -12.46
C LEU A 57 0.53 -14.24 -12.27
N TRP A 58 -0.52 -13.85 -12.97
CA TRP A 58 -1.14 -12.55 -12.88
C TRP A 58 -2.42 -12.63 -12.06
N ALA A 59 -2.76 -11.53 -11.39
CA ALA A 59 -3.96 -11.46 -10.57
C ALA A 59 -4.79 -10.20 -10.89
N ALA A 60 -6.10 -10.36 -10.96
CA ALA A 60 -7.06 -9.27 -11.10
C ALA A 60 -8.10 -9.31 -9.98
N TRP A 61 -8.38 -8.15 -9.41
CA TRP A 61 -9.39 -7.99 -8.38
C TRP A 61 -10.75 -7.77 -9.02
N VAL A 62 -11.75 -8.54 -8.61
CA VAL A 62 -13.17 -8.24 -8.86
C VAL A 62 -13.61 -7.25 -7.80
N ARG A 63 -14.11 -6.10 -8.23
CA ARG A 63 -14.43 -4.97 -7.34
C ARG A 63 -15.89 -4.62 -7.41
N SER A 64 -16.48 -4.36 -6.25
CA SER A 64 -17.87 -3.97 -6.12
C SER A 64 -18.17 -2.64 -6.84
N PRO A 65 -19.25 -2.56 -7.64
CA PRO A 65 -19.79 -1.29 -8.11
C PRO A 65 -20.66 -0.59 -7.05
N GLU A 66 -21.07 -1.29 -6.00
CA GLU A 66 -22.00 -0.79 -4.98
C GLU A 66 -21.30 0.02 -3.89
N ALA A 67 -21.94 1.11 -3.46
CA ALA A 67 -21.45 1.94 -2.36
C ALA A 67 -21.73 1.34 -0.97
N HIS A 68 -22.82 0.58 -0.84
CA HIS A 68 -23.15 -0.19 0.35
C HIS A 68 -24.18 -1.27 -0.04
N ALA A 69 -23.86 -2.54 0.17
CA ALA A 69 -24.76 -3.64 -0.16
C ALA A 69 -24.39 -4.93 0.58
N LYS A 70 -25.37 -5.82 0.77
CA LYS A 70 -25.10 -7.22 1.13
C LYS A 70 -24.66 -7.98 -0.11
N ILE A 71 -23.71 -8.88 0.06
CA ILE A 71 -23.30 -9.85 -0.96
C ILE A 71 -24.24 -11.05 -0.81
N VAL A 72 -25.13 -11.25 -1.79
CA VAL A 72 -26.08 -12.36 -1.80
C VAL A 72 -25.41 -13.63 -2.30
N SER A 73 -24.66 -13.52 -3.40
CA SER A 73 -23.95 -14.65 -4.00
C SER A 73 -22.78 -14.17 -4.86
N ILE A 74 -21.77 -15.04 -5.05
CA ILE A 74 -20.65 -14.84 -5.98
C ILE A 74 -20.54 -16.10 -6.84
N ASP A 75 -20.86 -15.99 -8.13
CA ASP A 75 -20.65 -17.06 -9.11
C ASP A 75 -19.30 -16.88 -9.82
N THR A 76 -18.41 -17.86 -9.62
CA THR A 76 -17.07 -17.91 -10.19
C THR A 76 -16.93 -18.93 -11.32
N SER A 77 -18.02 -19.61 -11.69
CA SER A 77 -17.99 -20.79 -12.56
C SER A 77 -17.46 -20.49 -13.96
N GLN A 78 -17.91 -19.39 -14.58
CA GLN A 78 -17.46 -19.00 -15.93
C GLN A 78 -15.99 -18.60 -15.95
N ALA A 79 -15.56 -17.76 -15.00
CA ALA A 79 -14.16 -17.37 -14.85
C ALA A 79 -13.24 -18.59 -14.66
N LYS A 80 -13.63 -19.56 -13.80
CA LYS A 80 -12.87 -20.80 -13.56
C LYS A 80 -12.81 -21.73 -14.78
N ALA A 81 -13.76 -21.62 -15.71
CA ALA A 81 -13.83 -22.47 -16.89
C ALA A 81 -12.94 -21.96 -18.06
N ARG A 82 -12.40 -20.75 -17.96
CA ARG A 82 -11.51 -20.19 -19.01
C ARG A 82 -10.14 -20.86 -19.00
N ASP A 83 -9.62 -21.08 -20.20
CA ASP A 83 -8.26 -21.56 -20.38
C ASP A 83 -7.24 -20.57 -19.79
N GLY A 84 -6.24 -21.08 -19.07
CA GLY A 84 -5.18 -20.26 -18.46
C GLY A 84 -5.55 -19.64 -17.10
N ILE A 85 -6.79 -19.75 -16.64
CA ILE A 85 -7.18 -19.37 -15.28
C ILE A 85 -6.83 -20.52 -14.32
N ARG A 86 -6.09 -20.18 -13.26
CA ARG A 86 -5.54 -21.14 -12.30
C ARG A 86 -6.35 -21.19 -11.01
N ALA A 87 -6.88 -20.06 -10.59
CA ALA A 87 -7.72 -19.97 -9.41
C ALA A 87 -8.63 -18.74 -9.47
N VAL A 88 -9.77 -18.84 -8.78
CA VAL A 88 -10.59 -17.69 -8.41
C VAL A 88 -10.92 -17.85 -6.93
N TYR A 89 -10.51 -16.87 -6.14
CA TYR A 89 -10.66 -16.84 -4.69
C TYR A 89 -11.74 -15.84 -4.29
N THR A 90 -12.59 -16.24 -3.35
CA THR A 90 -13.53 -15.40 -2.60
C THR A 90 -13.09 -15.35 -1.15
N HIS A 91 -13.77 -14.57 -0.31
CA HIS A 91 -13.49 -14.55 1.13
C HIS A 91 -13.49 -15.95 1.76
N GLU A 92 -14.37 -16.85 1.31
CA GLU A 92 -14.52 -18.20 1.86
C GLU A 92 -13.32 -19.12 1.60
N ASP A 93 -12.52 -18.80 0.58
CA ASP A 93 -11.33 -19.57 0.22
C ASP A 93 -10.07 -19.10 0.97
N LEU A 94 -10.15 -17.98 1.69
CA LEU A 94 -9.00 -17.35 2.34
C LEU A 94 -8.85 -17.83 3.79
N ASP A 95 -7.76 -18.53 4.07
CA ASP A 95 -7.33 -18.86 5.43
C ASP A 95 -6.44 -17.73 5.98
N ILE A 96 -7.07 -16.65 6.44
CA ILE A 96 -6.41 -15.47 7.00
C ILE A 96 -6.76 -15.37 8.49
N GLU A 97 -5.75 -15.30 9.34
CA GLU A 97 -5.91 -15.36 10.80
C GLU A 97 -6.54 -14.10 11.41
N ALA A 98 -6.43 -12.96 10.72
CA ALA A 98 -6.86 -11.66 11.21
C ALA A 98 -7.36 -10.72 10.10
N SER A 99 -8.14 -9.70 10.47
CA SER A 99 -8.46 -8.61 9.56
C SER A 99 -7.28 -7.64 9.40
N LEU A 100 -7.27 -6.87 8.32
CA LEU A 100 -6.22 -5.90 8.00
C LEU A 100 -6.09 -4.87 9.15
N PRO A 101 -4.91 -4.74 9.77
CA PRO A 101 -4.76 -3.92 10.96
C PRO A 101 -4.79 -2.43 10.63
N MET A 102 -5.37 -1.63 11.54
CA MET A 102 -5.17 -0.20 11.55
C MET A 102 -3.79 0.11 12.14
N ALA A 103 -2.85 0.54 11.30
CA ALA A 103 -1.45 0.71 11.68
C ALA A 103 -1.18 1.82 12.71
N TRP A 104 -2.14 2.72 12.95
CA TRP A 104 -1.98 3.83 13.88
C TRP A 104 -3.28 4.20 14.58
N VAL A 105 -3.23 4.25 15.91
CA VAL A 105 -4.29 4.70 16.82
C VAL A 105 -3.78 5.94 17.56
N PRO A 106 -4.51 7.07 17.60
CA PRO A 106 -4.09 8.21 18.41
C PRO A 106 -4.00 7.84 19.91
N PRO A 107 -2.99 8.31 20.64
CA PRO A 107 -2.87 8.01 22.08
C PRO A 107 -4.05 8.56 22.89
N GLY A 108 -4.57 7.76 23.81
CA GLY A 108 -5.54 8.20 24.81
C GLY A 108 -6.98 8.33 24.32
N ILE A 109 -7.30 7.80 23.14
CA ILE A 109 -8.69 7.74 22.65
C ILE A 109 -9.06 6.30 22.29
N GLU A 110 -10.33 5.98 22.48
CA GLU A 110 -10.93 4.76 21.96
C GLU A 110 -11.25 4.93 20.47
N VAL A 111 -11.01 3.88 19.68
CA VAL A 111 -11.28 3.88 18.24
C VAL A 111 -12.13 2.67 17.88
N ASN A 112 -13.31 2.93 17.33
CA ASN A 112 -14.17 1.92 16.74
C ASN A 112 -13.50 1.38 15.47
N THR A 113 -12.81 0.26 15.59
CA THR A 113 -12.05 -0.37 14.49
C THR A 113 -12.85 -1.57 13.98
N PRO A 114 -13.57 -1.44 12.85
CA PRO A 114 -14.25 -2.59 12.25
C PRO A 114 -13.24 -3.58 11.67
N ASP A 115 -13.68 -4.83 11.51
CA ASP A 115 -12.93 -5.77 10.69
C ASP A 115 -12.83 -5.28 9.24
N HIS A 116 -11.61 -5.30 8.72
CA HIS A 116 -11.30 -4.97 7.33
C HIS A 116 -10.69 -6.19 6.63
N TRP A 117 -11.50 -6.96 5.92
CA TRP A 117 -11.05 -8.18 5.25
C TRP A 117 -10.40 -7.89 3.90
N VAL A 118 -9.46 -8.76 3.47
CA VAL A 118 -8.78 -8.64 2.16
C VAL A 118 -9.75 -8.75 0.99
N LEU A 119 -10.74 -9.64 1.13
CA LEU A 119 -11.92 -9.74 0.30
C LEU A 119 -13.15 -9.56 1.20
N ALA A 120 -14.09 -8.73 0.76
CA ALA A 120 -15.29 -8.37 1.50
C ALA A 120 -16.07 -9.61 1.94
N LYS A 121 -16.54 -9.57 3.20
CA LYS A 121 -17.28 -10.67 3.85
C LYS A 121 -18.71 -10.23 4.11
N GLY A 122 -19.67 -10.85 3.42
CA GLY A 122 -21.10 -10.64 3.61
C GLY A 122 -21.64 -9.28 3.13
N GLU A 123 -20.84 -8.22 3.17
CA GLU A 123 -21.23 -6.87 2.78
C GLU A 123 -20.06 -6.10 2.18
N VAL A 124 -20.37 -5.26 1.20
CA VAL A 124 -19.48 -4.26 0.62
C VAL A 124 -19.84 -2.89 1.16
N LYS A 125 -18.84 -2.07 1.52
CA LYS A 125 -19.05 -0.80 2.25
C LYS A 125 -18.55 0.44 1.51
N HIS A 126 -18.03 0.26 0.29
CA HIS A 126 -17.72 1.35 -0.62
C HIS A 126 -17.58 0.83 -2.06
N VAL A 127 -17.70 1.76 -3.03
CA VAL A 127 -17.38 1.45 -4.43
C VAL A 127 -15.90 1.05 -4.53
N GLY A 128 -15.62 -0.07 -5.19
CA GLY A 128 -14.28 -0.60 -5.36
C GLY A 128 -13.84 -1.63 -4.31
N ASP A 129 -14.69 -1.93 -3.32
CA ASP A 129 -14.45 -2.95 -2.29
C ASP A 129 -14.22 -4.33 -2.97
N PRO A 130 -13.05 -4.96 -2.78
CA PRO A 130 -12.72 -6.20 -3.49
C PRO A 130 -13.54 -7.38 -2.96
N VAL A 131 -14.15 -8.16 -3.86
CA VAL A 131 -15.02 -9.29 -3.51
C VAL A 131 -14.48 -10.65 -3.96
N ALA A 132 -13.65 -10.67 -5.00
CA ALA A 132 -12.93 -11.85 -5.46
C ALA A 132 -11.57 -11.51 -6.07
N LEU A 133 -10.72 -12.50 -6.22
CA LEU A 133 -9.42 -12.43 -6.89
C LEU A 133 -9.31 -13.54 -7.93
N VAL A 134 -9.10 -13.16 -9.19
CA VAL A 134 -8.82 -14.11 -10.29
C VAL A 134 -7.32 -14.20 -10.51
N VAL A 135 -6.78 -15.41 -10.68
CA VAL A 135 -5.35 -15.67 -10.88
C VAL A 135 -5.14 -16.57 -12.08
N GLY A 136 -4.18 -16.25 -12.96
CA GLY A 136 -3.94 -16.98 -14.20
C GLY A 136 -2.60 -16.68 -14.88
N ASP A 137 -2.38 -17.29 -16.04
CA ASP A 137 -1.07 -17.30 -16.72
C ASP A 137 -0.75 -16.00 -17.47
N ASP A 138 -1.78 -15.31 -17.96
CA ASP A 138 -1.64 -14.09 -18.78
C ASP A 138 -2.40 -12.92 -18.17
N ARG A 139 -1.79 -11.72 -18.22
CA ARG A 139 -2.32 -10.51 -17.60
C ARG A 139 -3.68 -10.09 -18.19
N TYR A 140 -3.85 -10.22 -19.50
CA TYR A 140 -5.05 -9.76 -20.19
C TYR A 140 -6.19 -10.76 -20.01
N GLU A 141 -5.90 -12.05 -20.16
CA GLU A 141 -6.92 -13.09 -19.93
C GLU A 141 -7.44 -13.12 -18.50
N VAL A 142 -6.57 -12.86 -17.52
CA VAL A 142 -6.98 -12.74 -16.10
C VAL A 142 -7.88 -11.54 -15.87
N PHE A 143 -7.65 -10.43 -16.59
CA PHE A 143 -8.50 -9.26 -16.50
C PHE A 143 -9.89 -9.53 -17.12
N ASP A 144 -9.93 -10.14 -18.31
CA ASP A 144 -11.18 -10.53 -18.96
C ASP A 144 -11.96 -11.55 -18.11
N ALA A 145 -11.26 -12.53 -17.53
CA ALA A 145 -11.87 -13.51 -16.63
C ALA A 145 -12.46 -12.89 -15.35
N ALA A 146 -11.93 -11.76 -14.88
CA ALA A 146 -12.51 -11.04 -13.74
C ALA A 146 -13.88 -10.43 -14.07
N GLU A 147 -14.16 -10.11 -15.34
CA GLU A 147 -15.47 -9.64 -15.78
C GLU A 147 -16.52 -10.77 -15.83
N ASP A 148 -16.07 -12.03 -15.91
CA ASP A 148 -16.94 -13.22 -15.91
C ASP A 148 -17.36 -13.67 -14.49
N VAL A 149 -16.86 -13.01 -13.44
CA VAL A 149 -17.31 -13.25 -12.06
C VAL A 149 -18.59 -12.44 -11.81
N ILE A 150 -19.69 -13.14 -11.58
CA ILE A 150 -21.01 -12.52 -11.38
C ILE A 150 -21.29 -12.43 -9.88
N VAL A 151 -21.59 -11.23 -9.41
CA VAL A 151 -21.90 -10.97 -8.00
C VAL A 151 -23.31 -10.41 -7.89
N GLU A 152 -24.13 -11.04 -7.07
CA GLU A 152 -25.46 -10.56 -6.73
C GLU A 152 -25.41 -9.74 -5.44
N TYR A 153 -25.93 -8.51 -5.52
CA TYR A 153 -25.97 -7.57 -4.42
C TYR A 153 -27.41 -7.26 -3.99
N ASP A 154 -27.62 -7.05 -2.70
CA ASP A 154 -28.82 -6.45 -2.13
C ASP A 154 -28.45 -5.07 -1.56
N PRO A 155 -28.73 -3.97 -2.29
CA PRO A 155 -28.30 -2.63 -1.90
C PRO A 155 -28.82 -2.18 -0.53
N LEU A 156 -27.95 -1.53 0.23
CA LEU A 156 -28.24 -0.97 1.54
C LEU A 156 -28.23 0.57 1.49
N PRO A 157 -28.83 1.26 2.47
CA PRO A 157 -28.77 2.72 2.54
C PRO A 157 -27.34 3.26 2.56
N VAL A 158 -27.08 4.31 1.80
CA VAL A 158 -25.75 4.91 1.62
C VAL A 158 -25.69 6.29 2.28
N VAL A 159 -24.59 6.60 2.95
CA VAL A 159 -24.25 7.95 3.40
C VAL A 159 -22.82 8.29 2.97
N THR A 160 -22.65 9.39 2.22
CA THR A 160 -21.34 9.83 1.71
C THR A 160 -20.86 11.14 2.32
N ASP A 161 -21.71 11.81 3.08
CA ASP A 161 -21.41 13.07 3.75
C ASP A 161 -21.02 12.77 5.21
N PRO A 162 -19.83 13.18 5.67
CA PRO A 162 -19.34 12.83 7.00
C PRO A 162 -20.13 13.52 8.12
N GLU A 163 -20.74 14.69 7.90
CA GLU A 163 -21.55 15.36 8.91
C GLU A 163 -22.92 14.68 9.02
N LYS A 164 -23.54 14.36 7.88
CA LYS A 164 -24.78 13.57 7.88
C LYS A 164 -24.58 12.19 8.48
N ALA A 165 -23.43 11.56 8.26
CA ALA A 165 -23.11 10.27 8.85
C ALA A 165 -23.17 10.25 10.39
N LEU A 166 -23.02 11.41 11.04
CA LEU A 166 -23.09 11.57 12.50
C LEU A 166 -24.49 11.88 13.02
N GLU A 167 -25.47 12.14 12.14
CA GLU A 167 -26.86 12.37 12.52
C GLU A 167 -27.49 11.07 13.04
N SER A 168 -28.43 11.20 14.00
CA SER A 168 -29.02 10.05 14.71
C SER A 168 -29.87 9.13 13.82
N ASP A 169 -30.37 9.64 12.70
CA ASP A 169 -31.18 8.93 11.70
C ASP A 169 -30.35 8.45 10.49
N SER A 170 -29.03 8.70 10.48
CA SER A 170 -28.14 8.20 9.44
C SER A 170 -28.03 6.67 9.49
N PRO A 171 -27.93 5.99 8.33
CA PRO A 171 -27.60 4.58 8.32
C PRO A 171 -26.24 4.33 8.98
N VAL A 172 -26.19 3.33 9.87
CA VAL A 172 -24.97 2.90 10.54
C VAL A 172 -24.30 1.82 9.70
N ILE A 173 -23.06 2.07 9.27
CA ILE A 173 -22.33 1.17 8.37
C ILE A 173 -21.76 -0.07 9.09
N HIS A 174 -21.45 0.09 10.38
CA HIS A 174 -20.91 -0.96 11.23
C HIS A 174 -21.81 -1.11 12.46
N GLU A 175 -22.84 -1.95 12.33
CA GLU A 175 -23.90 -2.09 13.33
C GLU A 175 -23.37 -2.37 14.74
N GLN A 176 -22.24 -3.08 14.87
CA GLN A 176 -21.64 -3.42 16.16
C GLN A 176 -21.24 -2.19 17.00
N PHE A 177 -21.07 -1.02 16.40
CA PHE A 177 -20.71 0.21 17.11
C PHE A 177 -21.91 1.11 17.40
N GLY A 178 -23.04 0.91 16.71
CA GLY A 178 -24.23 1.77 16.85
C GLY A 178 -24.04 3.23 16.41
N THR A 179 -22.90 3.59 15.83
CA THR A 179 -22.58 4.94 15.35
C THR A 179 -21.55 4.89 14.22
N ASN A 180 -21.57 5.89 13.33
CA ASN A 180 -20.51 6.09 12.35
C ASN A 180 -19.33 6.93 12.90
N LYS A 181 -19.41 7.41 14.16
CA LYS A 181 -18.29 8.10 14.80
C LYS A 181 -17.19 7.08 15.13
N VAL A 182 -16.11 7.12 14.36
CA VAL A 182 -14.95 6.21 14.54
C VAL A 182 -14.17 6.57 15.79
N SER A 183 -13.90 7.86 16.01
CA SER A 183 -13.19 8.36 17.19
C SER A 183 -13.43 9.86 17.35
N GLU A 184 -13.05 10.40 18.51
CA GLU A 184 -13.07 11.83 18.80
C GLU A 184 -11.81 12.18 19.57
N TRP A 185 -11.07 13.19 19.10
CA TRP A 185 -9.83 13.63 19.72
C TRP A 185 -9.81 15.15 19.83
N SER A 186 -9.68 15.64 21.06
CA SER A 186 -9.67 17.06 21.37
C SER A 186 -8.25 17.50 21.74
N LEU A 187 -7.78 18.58 21.12
CA LEU A 187 -6.56 19.28 21.49
C LEU A 187 -6.95 20.61 22.14
N GLY A 188 -6.42 20.87 23.33
CA GLY A 188 -6.68 22.12 24.06
C GLY A 188 -5.44 22.59 24.79
N GLY A 189 -5.46 23.84 25.24
CA GLY A 189 -4.39 24.43 26.04
C GLY A 189 -4.75 25.83 26.50
N GLY A 190 -4.30 26.19 27.72
CA GLY A 190 -4.63 27.47 28.34
C GLY A 190 -6.09 27.58 28.79
N ASP A 191 -6.51 28.82 29.06
CA ASP A 191 -7.89 29.19 29.36
C ASP A 191 -8.51 29.80 28.09
N LEU A 192 -9.29 29.00 27.36
CA LEU A 192 -9.86 29.39 26.07
C LEU A 192 -10.95 30.45 26.26
N GLU A 193 -11.77 30.30 27.30
CA GLU A 193 -12.84 31.22 27.65
C GLU A 193 -12.29 32.63 27.93
N ALA A 194 -11.25 32.73 28.75
CA ALA A 194 -10.56 34.01 28.99
C ALA A 194 -9.94 34.55 27.70
N GLY A 195 -9.28 33.70 26.92
CA GLY A 195 -8.67 34.08 25.65
C GLY A 195 -9.67 34.68 24.65
N PHE A 196 -10.88 34.10 24.55
CA PHE A 196 -11.95 34.66 23.71
C PHE A 196 -12.57 35.93 24.29
N ALA A 197 -12.72 36.02 25.61
CA ALA A 197 -13.31 37.18 26.26
C ALA A 197 -12.42 38.44 26.18
N GLU A 198 -11.10 38.27 26.20
CA GLU A 198 -10.11 39.35 26.16
C GLU A 198 -9.68 39.74 24.74
N ALA A 199 -10.11 39.00 23.71
CA ALA A 199 -9.70 39.24 22.33
C ALA A 199 -10.34 40.50 21.73
N ASP A 200 -9.51 41.37 21.14
CA ASP A 200 -10.00 42.56 20.40
C ASP A 200 -10.81 42.18 19.15
N VAL A 201 -10.49 41.03 18.53
CA VAL A 201 -11.13 40.53 17.30
C VAL A 201 -11.25 39.00 17.36
N VAL A 202 -12.45 38.50 17.08
CA VAL A 202 -12.73 37.07 16.90
C VAL A 202 -13.12 36.82 15.44
N VAL A 203 -12.50 35.81 14.82
CA VAL A 203 -12.79 35.41 13.43
C VAL A 203 -13.19 33.94 13.39
N GLU A 204 -14.37 33.67 12.83
CA GLU A 204 -14.86 32.32 12.59
C GLU A 204 -14.93 32.04 11.08
N ARG A 205 -14.42 30.89 10.65
CA ARG A 205 -14.50 30.44 9.25
C ARG A 205 -14.72 28.94 9.19
N ARG A 206 -15.65 28.54 8.31
CA ARG A 206 -15.77 27.15 7.86
C ARG A 206 -14.86 26.95 6.65
N ILE A 207 -13.93 26.00 6.75
CA ILE A 207 -13.03 25.62 5.66
C ILE A 207 -13.34 24.17 5.28
N VAL A 208 -13.63 23.94 4.00
CA VAL A 208 -13.84 22.59 3.46
C VAL A 208 -12.58 22.20 2.70
N ASN A 209 -11.96 21.10 3.11
CA ASN A 209 -10.89 20.47 2.34
C ASN A 209 -11.47 19.29 1.55
N HIS A 210 -11.27 19.30 0.23
CA HIS A 210 -11.78 18.23 -0.62
C HIS A 210 -10.99 16.93 -0.41
N ARG A 211 -11.63 15.80 -0.70
CA ARG A 211 -10.94 14.51 -0.78
C ARG A 211 -9.91 14.56 -1.92
N ILE A 212 -8.65 14.36 -1.59
CA ILE A 212 -7.53 14.33 -2.53
C ILE A 212 -6.87 12.94 -2.43
N ALA A 213 -6.39 12.42 -3.55
CA ALA A 213 -5.59 11.20 -3.61
C ALA A 213 -4.20 11.52 -4.16
N GLY A 214 -3.19 10.76 -3.72
CA GLY A 214 -1.87 10.82 -4.34
C GLY A 214 -1.93 10.31 -5.78
N ALA A 215 -1.59 11.17 -6.74
CA ALA A 215 -1.56 10.83 -8.17
C ALA A 215 -0.14 10.40 -8.59
N ALA A 216 0.38 9.34 -7.96
CA ALA A 216 1.67 8.78 -8.33
C ALA A 216 1.63 8.26 -9.79
N ILE A 217 2.71 8.49 -10.54
CA ILE A 217 2.82 8.00 -11.93
C ILE A 217 2.96 6.47 -11.95
N GLU A 218 3.68 5.90 -10.98
CA GLU A 218 3.70 4.45 -10.73
C GLU A 218 2.41 4.05 -10.00
N PRO A 219 1.57 3.16 -10.57
CA PRO A 219 0.43 2.59 -9.88
C PRO A 219 0.87 1.68 -8.72
N ARG A 220 -0.07 1.35 -7.82
CA ARG A 220 0.22 0.38 -6.76
C ARG A 220 0.57 -0.99 -7.38
N GLY A 221 1.71 -1.55 -6.98
CA GLY A 221 2.20 -2.85 -7.43
C GLY A 221 2.61 -3.74 -6.26
N VAL A 222 2.33 -5.03 -6.40
CA VAL A 222 2.82 -6.07 -5.51
C VAL A 222 3.17 -7.31 -6.31
N LEU A 223 4.33 -7.88 -6.04
CA LEU A 223 4.77 -9.17 -6.52
C LEU A 223 5.16 -10.00 -5.30
N ALA A 224 4.56 -11.19 -5.18
CA ALA A 224 4.83 -12.11 -4.10
C ALA A 224 5.39 -13.43 -4.66
N ASP A 225 6.45 -13.92 -4.05
CA ASP A 225 7.09 -15.19 -4.40
C ASP A 225 7.25 -16.04 -3.14
N PHE A 226 6.60 -17.20 -3.10
CA PHE A 226 6.68 -18.14 -1.99
C PHE A 226 7.45 -19.39 -2.43
N ARG A 227 8.69 -19.54 -1.97
CA ARG A 227 9.57 -20.66 -2.32
C ARG A 227 10.44 -21.04 -1.14
N ALA A 228 10.65 -22.34 -0.95
CA ALA A 228 11.48 -22.89 0.14
C ALA A 228 11.10 -22.30 1.52
N ASP A 229 9.79 -22.32 1.82
CA ASP A 229 9.20 -21.80 3.05
C ASP A 229 9.50 -20.34 3.36
N ARG A 230 9.78 -19.53 2.31
CA ARG A 230 10.06 -18.10 2.42
C ARG A 230 9.18 -17.31 1.47
N LEU A 231 8.50 -16.31 2.01
CA LEU A 231 7.74 -15.33 1.24
C LEU A 231 8.62 -14.10 0.97
N THR A 232 8.94 -13.84 -0.29
CA THR A 232 9.55 -12.59 -0.74
C THR A 232 8.49 -11.71 -1.38
N VAL A 233 8.36 -10.46 -0.89
CA VAL A 233 7.38 -9.51 -1.41
C VAL A 233 8.09 -8.25 -1.90
N TRP A 234 7.92 -7.94 -3.18
CA TRP A 234 8.21 -6.63 -3.74
C TRP A 234 6.92 -5.82 -3.76
N SER A 235 6.90 -4.69 -3.06
CA SER A 235 5.71 -3.84 -2.95
C SER A 235 6.09 -2.38 -3.14
N SER A 236 5.22 -1.61 -3.80
CA SER A 236 5.33 -0.16 -3.94
C SER A 236 4.98 0.53 -2.61
N THR A 237 5.80 0.32 -1.57
CA THR A 237 5.56 0.77 -0.19
C THR A 237 6.68 1.65 0.35
N GLN A 238 6.32 2.61 1.19
CA GLN A 238 7.27 3.44 1.96
C GLN A 238 7.50 2.89 3.37
N ILE A 239 6.79 1.83 3.77
CA ILE A 239 6.79 1.27 5.12
C ILE A 239 7.14 -0.23 5.13
N PRO A 240 8.22 -0.67 4.47
CA PRO A 240 8.53 -2.11 4.33
C PRO A 240 8.69 -2.82 5.69
N HIS A 241 9.19 -2.12 6.71
CA HIS A 241 9.34 -2.66 8.06
C HIS A 241 8.02 -2.82 8.83
N LEU A 242 6.97 -2.09 8.47
CA LEU A 242 5.62 -2.31 9.02
C LEU A 242 4.85 -3.36 8.20
N LEU A 243 5.08 -3.40 6.88
CA LEU A 243 4.43 -4.38 6.01
C LEU A 243 4.77 -5.82 6.42
N ARG A 244 6.04 -6.12 6.72
CA ARG A 244 6.48 -7.46 7.10
C ARG A 244 5.74 -8.06 8.31
N PRO A 245 5.70 -7.41 9.50
CA PRO A 245 4.97 -7.96 10.65
C PRO A 245 3.45 -8.04 10.41
N PHE A 246 2.87 -7.16 9.60
CA PHE A 246 1.45 -7.29 9.23
C PHE A 246 1.21 -8.51 8.33
N LEU A 247 2.07 -8.77 7.34
CA LEU A 247 1.95 -9.99 6.53
C LEU A 247 2.15 -11.26 7.37
N SER A 248 3.12 -11.23 8.29
CA SER A 248 3.34 -12.34 9.24
C SER A 248 2.09 -12.64 10.07
N MET A 249 1.49 -11.60 10.67
CA MET A 249 0.25 -11.72 11.44
C MET A 249 -0.93 -12.22 10.61
N LEU A 250 -1.10 -11.72 9.38
CA LEU A 250 -2.26 -12.08 8.54
C LEU A 250 -2.16 -13.50 8.01
N LEU A 251 -0.94 -13.93 7.64
CA LEU A 251 -0.71 -15.21 6.96
C LEU A 251 -0.29 -16.34 7.91
N GLY A 252 -0.07 -16.06 9.19
CA GLY A 252 0.45 -17.06 10.15
C GLY A 252 1.88 -17.52 9.86
N ILE A 253 2.65 -16.76 9.07
CA ILE A 253 4.03 -17.09 8.68
C ILE A 253 5.01 -16.33 9.57
N SER A 254 6.11 -16.96 9.99
CA SER A 254 7.19 -16.30 10.74
C SER A 254 7.77 -15.08 9.97
N GLU A 255 8.30 -14.10 10.71
CA GLU A 255 9.05 -12.98 10.09
C GLU A 255 10.45 -13.39 9.56
N ASP A 256 10.95 -14.58 9.95
CA ASP A 256 12.30 -15.10 9.67
C ASP A 256 12.44 -15.81 8.29
#